data_AF-A0A0K2SY58-F1
#
_entry.id   AF-A0A0K2SY58-F1
#
_cell.length_a   1.000
_cell.length_b   1.000
_cell.length_c   1.000
_cell.angle_alpha   90.00
_cell.angle_beta   90.00
_cell.angle_gamma   90.00
#
_symmetry.space_group_name_H-M   'P 1'
#
loop_
_entity.id
_entity.type
_entity.pdbx_description
1 polymer ?
#
loop_
_entity_poly.entity_id
_entity_poly.type
_entity_poly.pdbx_seq_one_letter_code
_entity_poly.pdbx_strand_id
1 'polypeptide(L)'
;TDNNSKILVSFSNTMGANSSKEIRDRIQSSNYHYNQAHHLKNNENWYEALHHFHNALNCYEWLSTISDIDKMSRRVYVNKIEEIKREIQAINDSTQNRSSQIQIRDGETGHTYESLFSNYMDNFITEVYIN
;
A
#
# COMPACT_ATOMS: atom_id res chain seq x y z
N THR A 1 46.45 -9.10 -39.86
CA THR A 1 46.88 -9.24 -38.46
C THR A 1 46.93 -7.86 -37.85
N ASP A 2 45.78 -7.25 -37.58
CA ASP A 2 44.88 -7.51 -36.43
C ASP A 2 45.33 -6.65 -35.25
N ASN A 3 44.51 -5.99 -34.46
CA ASN A 3 43.09 -5.66 -34.49
C ASN A 3 42.99 -4.62 -33.36
N ASN A 4 42.87 -3.33 -33.67
CA ASN A 4 42.59 -2.32 -32.66
C ASN A 4 41.18 -1.78 -32.88
N SER A 5 40.22 -2.66 -32.66
CA SER A 5 38.80 -2.36 -32.59
C SER A 5 38.57 -1.50 -31.33
N LYS A 6 38.52 -0.18 -31.51
CA LYS A 6 37.91 0.71 -30.52
C LYS A 6 36.43 0.36 -30.45
N ILE A 7 36.06 -0.45 -29.48
CA ILE A 7 34.67 -0.67 -29.11
C ILE A 7 34.18 0.65 -28.52
N LEU A 8 33.48 1.43 -29.33
CA LEU A 8 32.66 2.53 -28.87
C LEU A 8 31.45 1.91 -28.18
N VAL A 9 31.54 1.68 -26.87
CA VAL A 9 30.37 1.29 -26.07
C VAL A 9 29.48 2.53 -25.96
N SER A 10 28.53 2.65 -26.89
CA SER A 10 27.40 3.54 -26.75
C SER A 10 26.55 3.03 -25.59
N PHE A 11 26.73 3.61 -24.40
CA PHE A 11 25.81 3.40 -23.29
C PHE A 11 24.46 4.00 -23.68
N SER A 12 23.51 3.10 -23.95
CA SER A 12 22.14 3.40 -24.30
C SER A 12 21.50 4.31 -23.24
N ASN A 13 20.94 5.44 -23.68
CA ASN A 13 20.16 6.41 -22.90
C ASN A 13 18.81 5.86 -22.36
N THR A 14 18.69 4.56 -22.12
CA THR A 14 17.42 3.88 -21.81
C THR A 14 17.07 3.84 -20.31
N MET A 15 18.02 4.04 -19.40
CA MET A 15 17.73 3.99 -17.94
C MET A 15 16.99 5.23 -17.41
N GLY A 16 17.29 6.44 -17.91
CA GLY A 16 16.68 7.68 -17.39
C GLY A 16 15.22 7.92 -17.84
N ALA A 17 14.83 7.37 -18.98
CA ALA A 17 13.45 7.49 -19.48
C ALA A 17 12.47 6.56 -18.74
N ASN A 18 12.95 5.38 -18.34
CA ASN A 18 12.16 4.39 -17.61
C ASN A 18 11.93 4.81 -16.15
N SER A 19 12.94 5.39 -15.48
CA SER A 19 12.78 5.92 -14.12
C SER A 19 11.78 7.08 -14.07
N SER A 20 11.84 7.99 -15.05
CA SER A 20 10.90 9.12 -15.12
C SER A 20 9.45 8.68 -15.36
N LYS A 21 9.24 7.62 -16.17
CA LYS A 21 7.91 7.04 -16.37
C LYS A 21 7.42 6.34 -15.10
N GLU A 22 8.25 5.50 -14.49
CA GLU A 22 7.91 4.79 -13.25
C GLU A 22 7.53 5.76 -12.12
N ILE A 23 8.28 6.86 -11.97
CA ILE A 23 7.97 7.91 -11.00
C ILE A 23 6.58 8.50 -11.26
N ARG A 24 6.26 8.86 -12.51
CA ARG A 24 4.94 9.40 -12.86
C ARG A 24 3.83 8.39 -12.60
N ASP A 25 4.02 7.14 -13.00
CA ASP A 25 3.03 6.07 -12.83
C ASP A 25 2.76 5.83 -11.35
N ARG A 26 3.79 5.86 -10.49
CA ARG A 26 3.64 5.73 -9.04
C ARG A 26 3.04 6.96 -8.37
N ILE A 27 3.28 8.17 -8.86
CA ILE A 27 2.57 9.38 -8.39
C ILE A 27 1.08 9.28 -8.73
N GLN A 28 0.73 8.83 -9.94
CA GLN A 28 -0.65 8.66 -10.33
C GLN A 28 -1.34 7.57 -9.49
N SER A 29 -0.66 6.43 -9.33
CA SER A 29 -1.17 5.31 -8.52
C SER A 29 -1.35 5.69 -7.05
N SER A 30 -0.37 6.37 -6.43
CA SER A 30 -0.45 6.80 -5.03
C SER A 30 -1.59 7.79 -4.78
N ASN A 31 -1.81 8.73 -5.71
CA ASN A 31 -2.93 9.66 -5.63
C ASN A 31 -4.28 8.95 -5.82
N TYR A 32 -4.36 8.01 -6.76
CA TYR A 32 -5.56 7.20 -6.95
C TYR A 32 -5.93 6.44 -5.67
N HIS A 33 -4.99 5.67 -5.12
CA HIS A 33 -5.24 4.88 -3.91
C HIS A 33 -5.59 5.76 -2.71
N TYR A 34 -4.90 6.88 -2.51
CA TYR A 34 -5.20 7.81 -1.42
C TYR A 34 -6.62 8.40 -1.53
N ASN A 35 -7.04 8.82 -2.72
CA ASN A 35 -8.39 9.37 -2.92
C ASN A 35 -9.47 8.29 -2.77
N GLN A 36 -9.23 7.07 -3.29
CA GLN A 36 -10.15 5.95 -3.12
C GLN A 36 -10.29 5.52 -1.66
N ALA A 37 -9.19 5.52 -0.90
CA ALA A 37 -9.21 5.20 0.52
C ALA A 37 -10.15 6.13 1.29
N HIS A 38 -10.02 7.45 1.08
CA HIS A 38 -10.91 8.43 1.73
C HIS A 38 -12.36 8.30 1.27
N HIS A 39 -12.61 8.03 -0.02
CA HIS A 39 -13.97 7.78 -0.52
C HIS A 39 -14.61 6.55 0.15
N LEU A 40 -13.88 5.44 0.22
CA LEU A 40 -14.34 4.20 0.85
C LEU A 40 -14.55 4.37 2.35
N LYS A 41 -13.63 5.08 3.03
CA LYS A 41 -13.73 5.44 4.44
C LYS A 41 -15.03 6.20 4.74
N ASN A 42 -15.36 7.19 3.91
CA ASN A 42 -16.59 7.99 4.08
C ASN A 42 -17.86 7.17 3.84
N ASN A 43 -17.79 6.10 3.05
CA ASN A 43 -18.87 5.14 2.84
C ASN A 43 -18.86 3.98 3.84
N GLU A 44 -18.07 4.10 4.91
CA GLU A 44 -17.90 3.07 5.94
C GLU A 44 -17.39 1.72 5.43
N ASN A 45 -16.77 1.69 4.24
CA ASN A 45 -16.13 0.49 3.71
C ASN A 45 -14.68 0.41 4.20
N TRP A 46 -14.52 0.08 5.48
CA TRP A 46 -13.26 0.22 6.23
C TRP A 46 -12.15 -0.73 5.76
N TYR A 47 -12.48 -1.97 5.40
CA TYR A 47 -11.49 -2.96 4.96
C TYR A 47 -10.87 -2.56 3.61
N GLU A 48 -11.70 -2.20 2.65
CA GLU A 48 -11.23 -1.71 1.36
C GLU A 48 -10.52 -0.35 1.50
N ALA A 49 -11.00 0.53 2.39
CA ALA A 49 -10.30 1.77 2.70
C ALA A 49 -8.88 1.52 3.24
N LEU A 50 -8.72 0.56 4.17
CA LEU A 50 -7.41 0.14 4.69
C LEU A 50 -6.51 -0.41 3.59
N HIS A 51 -7.03 -1.29 2.73
CA HIS A 51 -6.29 -1.81 1.59
C HIS A 51 -5.75 -0.68 0.69
N HIS A 52 -6.59 0.29 0.37
CA HIS A 52 -6.20 1.46 -0.41
C HIS A 52 -5.20 2.37 0.33
N PHE A 53 -5.34 2.56 1.65
CA PHE A 53 -4.37 3.32 2.44
C PHE A 53 -2.99 2.64 2.45
N HIS A 54 -2.91 1.32 2.63
CA HIS A 54 -1.64 0.58 2.59
C HIS A 54 -0.95 0.68 1.21
N ASN A 55 -1.71 0.57 0.12
CA ASN A 55 -1.17 0.75 -1.23
C ASN A 55 -0.65 2.18 -1.46
N ALA A 56 -1.38 3.20 -0.99
CA ALA A 56 -0.94 4.59 -1.06
C ALA A 56 0.33 4.82 -0.23
N LEU A 57 0.39 4.26 0.99
CA LEU A 57 1.53 4.36 1.90
C LEU A 57 2.81 3.84 1.24
N ASN A 58 2.77 2.61 0.72
CA ASN A 58 3.91 1.99 0.04
C ASN A 58 4.43 2.86 -1.12
N CYS A 59 3.51 3.38 -1.94
CA CYS A 59 3.90 4.24 -3.05
C CYS A 59 4.55 5.55 -2.60
N TYR A 60 4.00 6.22 -1.57
CA TYR A 60 4.58 7.47 -1.08
C TYR A 60 5.90 7.26 -0.35
N GLU A 61 6.06 6.16 0.40
CA GLU A 61 7.33 5.79 1.03
C GLU A 61 8.41 5.63 -0.03
N TRP A 62 8.14 4.86 -1.08
CA TRP A 62 9.06 4.74 -2.21
C TRP A 62 9.39 6.11 -2.83
N LEU A 63 8.37 6.92 -3.17
CA LEU A 63 8.54 8.26 -3.73
C LEU A 63 9.36 9.20 -2.84
N SER A 64 9.29 9.04 -1.52
CA SER A 64 10.05 9.85 -0.57
C SER A 64 11.56 9.54 -0.57
N THR A 65 11.95 8.35 -1.01
CA THR A 65 13.35 7.88 -1.00
C THR A 65 14.13 8.19 -2.28
N ILE A 66 13.45 8.57 -3.36
CA ILE A 66 14.10 8.80 -4.66
C ILE A 66 14.90 10.10 -4.65
N SER A 67 16.13 10.05 -5.18
CA SER A 67 17.03 11.20 -5.31
C SER A 67 16.48 12.29 -6.23
N ASP A 68 15.82 11.89 -7.31
CA ASP A 68 15.38 12.73 -8.43
C ASP A 68 14.11 13.54 -8.12
N ILE A 69 13.50 13.30 -6.95
CA ILE A 69 12.38 14.09 -6.44
C ILE A 69 12.90 15.34 -5.73
N ASP A 70 12.35 16.50 -6.08
CA ASP A 70 12.73 17.76 -5.44
C ASP A 70 12.34 17.80 -3.95
N LYS A 71 13.02 18.65 -3.18
CA LYS A 71 12.85 18.75 -1.73
C LYS A 71 11.42 19.10 -1.31
N MET A 72 10.70 19.91 -2.09
CA MET A 72 9.33 20.30 -1.77
C MET A 72 8.39 19.13 -1.98
N SER A 73 8.48 18.45 -3.13
CA SER A 73 7.70 17.24 -3.41
C SER A 73 7.97 16.14 -2.39
N ARG A 74 9.23 15.94 -1.99
CA ARG A 74 9.60 14.99 -0.93
C ARG A 74 8.90 15.31 0.39
N ARG A 75 8.84 16.60 0.78
CA ARG A 75 8.12 17.03 1.98
C ARG A 75 6.63 16.75 1.89
N VAL A 76 6.02 16.94 0.71
CA VAL A 76 4.61 16.61 0.47
C VAL A 76 4.37 15.11 0.66
N TYR A 77 5.24 14.24 0.11
CA TYR A 77 5.10 12.79 0.29
C TYR A 77 5.27 12.36 1.74
N VAL A 78 6.25 12.92 2.46
CA VAL A 78 6.41 12.65 3.90
C VAL A 78 5.17 13.07 4.69
N ASN A 79 4.59 14.24 4.40
CA ASN A 79 3.35 14.65 5.07
C ASN A 79 2.20 13.68 4.79
N LYS A 80 2.07 13.19 3.55
CA LYS A 80 1.05 12.19 3.18
C LYS A 80 1.29 10.85 3.87
N ILE A 81 2.53 10.38 3.98
CA ILE A 81 2.89 9.16 4.73
C ILE A 81 2.38 9.26 6.17
N GLU A 82 2.70 10.36 6.85
CA GLU A 82 2.31 10.57 8.24
C GLU A 82 0.80 10.71 8.40
N GLU A 83 0.11 11.31 7.44
CA GLU A 83 -1.35 11.34 7.41
C GLU A 83 -1.96 9.94 7.25
N ILE A 84 -1.48 9.16 6.28
CA ILE A 84 -1.98 7.82 6.01
C ILE A 84 -1.76 6.90 7.23
N LYS A 85 -0.60 6.99 7.90
CA LYS A 85 -0.35 6.25 9.15
C LYS A 85 -1.38 6.57 10.23
N ARG A 86 -1.73 7.86 10.41
CA ARG A 86 -2.76 8.27 11.37
C ARG A 86 -4.14 7.73 10.97
N GLU A 87 -4.48 7.73 9.69
CA GLU A 87 -5.74 7.20 9.18
C GLU A 87 -5.85 5.68 9.38
N ILE A 88 -4.80 4.93 9.06
CA ILE A 88 -4.74 3.47 9.30
C ILE A 88 -4.93 3.18 10.80
N GLN A 89 -4.22 3.91 11.67
CA GLN A 89 -4.36 3.75 13.11
C GLN A 89 -5.79 4.05 13.57
N ALA A 90 -6.38 5.16 13.12
CA ALA A 90 -7.74 5.54 13.48
C ALA A 90 -8.77 4.49 13.04
N ILE A 91 -8.62 3.91 11.84
CA ILE A 91 -9.49 2.83 11.39
C ILE A 91 -9.29 1.59 12.27
N ASN A 92 -8.05 1.19 12.55
CA ASN A 92 -7.77 0.03 13.41
C ASN A 92 -8.32 0.20 14.84
N ASP A 93 -8.19 1.39 15.43
CA ASP A 93 -8.75 1.71 16.74
C ASP A 93 -10.29 1.66 16.71
N SER A 94 -10.90 2.07 15.58
CA SER A 94 -12.36 2.02 15.40
C SER A 94 -12.87 0.59 15.16
N THR A 95 -12.13 -0.24 14.43
CA THR A 95 -12.50 -1.63 14.13
C THR A 95 -12.26 -2.54 15.34
N GLN A 96 -11.21 -2.30 16.14
CA GLN A 96 -11.00 -2.99 17.42
C GLN A 96 -12.12 -2.72 18.43
N ASN A 97 -12.65 -1.48 18.46
CA ASN A 97 -13.84 -1.15 19.27
C ASN A 97 -15.15 -1.71 18.69
N ARG A 98 -15.14 -2.16 17.43
CA ARG A 98 -16.24 -2.85 16.75
C ARG A 98 -15.99 -4.37 16.71
N SER A 99 -15.33 -4.94 17.72
CA SER A 99 -15.32 -6.39 17.95
C SER A 99 -16.77 -6.89 17.95
N SER A 100 -17.21 -7.39 16.80
CA SER A 100 -18.51 -8.01 16.64
C SER A 100 -18.43 -9.37 17.31
N GLN A 101 -19.07 -9.49 18.47
CA GLN A 101 -19.21 -10.77 19.15
C GLN A 101 -20.08 -11.69 18.28
N ILE A 102 -19.50 -12.80 17.81
CA ILE A 102 -20.24 -13.86 17.14
C ILE A 102 -20.77 -14.79 18.23
N GLN A 103 -22.10 -14.89 18.36
CA GLN A 103 -22.75 -15.86 19.24
C GLN A 103 -23.09 -17.12 18.41
N ILE A 104 -22.47 -18.24 18.74
CA ILE A 104 -22.80 -19.55 18.17
C ILE A 104 -23.77 -20.24 19.12
N ARG A 105 -24.98 -20.55 18.64
CA ARG A 105 -26.03 -21.21 19.44
C ARG A 105 -25.94 -22.72 19.34
N ASP A 106 -26.50 -23.41 20.34
CA ASP A 106 -26.59 -24.87 20.33
C ASP A 106 -27.37 -25.37 19.10
N GLY A 107 -26.76 -26.28 18.35
CA GLY A 107 -27.33 -26.85 17.13
C GLY A 107 -27.14 -26.00 15.86
N GLU A 108 -26.49 -24.84 15.97
CA GLU A 108 -26.18 -23.99 14.83
C GLU A 108 -25.01 -24.57 14.00
N THR A 109 -25.10 -24.47 12.67
CA THR A 109 -24.07 -24.99 11.74
C THR A 109 -23.63 -23.89 10.76
N GLY A 110 -22.52 -24.10 10.04
CA GLY A 110 -21.98 -23.11 9.08
C GLY A 110 -20.87 -22.19 9.62
N HIS A 111 -20.50 -22.35 10.89
CA HIS A 111 -19.40 -21.64 11.55
C HIS A 111 -18.07 -22.40 11.40
N THR A 112 -17.59 -22.54 10.16
CA THR A 112 -16.27 -23.12 9.89
C THR A 112 -15.17 -22.11 10.23
N TYR A 113 -13.93 -22.58 10.44
CA TYR A 113 -12.81 -21.66 10.61
C TYR A 113 -12.64 -20.72 9.41
N GLU A 114 -12.83 -21.22 8.19
CA GLU A 114 -12.80 -20.38 6.99
C GLU A 114 -13.89 -19.30 7.02
N SER A 115 -15.13 -19.63 7.41
CA SER A 115 -16.20 -18.63 7.47
C SER A 115 -16.02 -17.60 8.59
N LEU A 116 -15.45 -18.00 9.74
CA LEU A 116 -15.21 -17.12 10.88
C LEU A 116 -14.02 -16.18 10.67
N PHE A 117 -12.97 -16.64 9.98
CA PHE A 117 -11.70 -15.93 9.88
C PHE A 117 -11.40 -15.35 8.49
N SER A 118 -12.16 -15.68 7.44
CA SER A 118 -11.93 -15.20 6.07
C SER A 118 -11.84 -13.68 5.95
N ASN A 119 -12.67 -12.93 6.69
CA ASN A 119 -12.63 -11.47 6.69
C ASN A 119 -11.40 -10.88 7.41
N TYR A 120 -10.62 -11.70 8.10
CA TYR A 120 -9.46 -11.30 8.89
C TYR A 120 -8.16 -11.88 8.35
N MET A 121 -8.21 -12.88 7.46
CA MET A 121 -7.05 -13.53 6.88
C MET A 121 -6.79 -12.94 5.49
N ASP A 122 -5.85 -11.99 5.40
CA ASP A 122 -5.36 -11.45 4.14
C ASP A 122 -3.91 -11.86 3.84
N ASN A 123 -3.42 -11.51 2.65
CA ASN A 123 -2.06 -11.84 2.21
C ASN A 123 -0.96 -11.09 2.99
N PHE A 124 -1.30 -10.22 3.93
CA PHE A 124 -0.35 -9.46 4.75
C PHE A 124 -0.12 -10.10 6.12
N ILE A 125 -0.91 -11.11 6.50
CA ILE A 125 -0.65 -11.87 7.73
C ILE A 125 0.58 -12.76 7.55
N THR A 126 1.62 -12.47 8.32
CA THR A 126 2.88 -13.23 8.31
C THR A 126 3.03 -14.16 9.51
N GLU A 127 2.36 -13.87 10.63
CA GLU A 127 2.46 -14.64 11.87
C GLU A 127 1.09 -14.71 12.56
N VAL A 128 0.77 -15.88 13.14
CA VAL A 128 -0.47 -16.14 13.86
C VAL A 128 -0.14 -16.82 15.19
N TYR A 129 -0.67 -16.27 16.29
CA TYR A 129 -0.53 -16.83 17.63
C TYR A 129 -1.88 -17.33 18.13
N ILE A 130 -1.92 -18.56 18.63
CA ILE A 130 -3.11 -19.19 19.24
C ILE A 130 -2.71 -19.63 20.64
N ASN A 131 -3.53 -19.33 21.64
CA ASN A 131 -3.32 -19.70 23.04
C ASN A 131 -4.17 -20.92 23.43
#